data_AF-A0A968WUZ6-F1
#
_entry.id   AF-A0A968WUZ6-F1
#
_cell.length_a   1.000
_cell.length_b   1.000
_cell.length_c   1.000
_cell.angle_alpha   90.00
_cell.angle_beta   90.00
_cell.angle_gamma   90.00
#
_symmetry.space_group_name_H-M   'P 1'
#
loop_
_entity.id
_entity.type
_entity.pdbx_description
1 polymer ?
#
loop_
_entity_poly.entity_id
_entity_poly.type
_entity_poly.pdbx_seq_one_letter_code
_entity_poly.pdbx_strand_id
1 'polypeptide(L)' 'MDKRDARTLSQDAQHEVRRQSIKLHLKGYGRTKIAEEVDVHRNTVSKWIKRYEEGGMKALAVRKRGAELG' A
#
# COMPACT_ATOMS: atom_id res chain seq x y z
N MET A 1 -6.14 -13.58 -25.25
CA MET A 1 -5.95 -13.73 -23.79
C MET A 1 -6.76 -12.67 -23.08
N ASP A 2 -7.74 -13.12 -22.30
CA ASP A 2 -8.72 -12.34 -21.56
C ASP A 2 -8.14 -11.09 -20.89
N LYS A 3 -8.72 -9.94 -21.25
CA LYS A 3 -8.55 -8.66 -20.57
C LYS A 3 -9.23 -8.78 -19.21
N ARG A 4 -8.54 -9.39 -18.24
CA ARG A 4 -8.98 -9.41 -16.84
C ARG A 4 -9.13 -7.97 -16.37
N ASP A 5 -10.37 -7.57 -16.09
CA ASP A 5 -10.74 -6.26 -15.59
C ASP A 5 -9.80 -5.77 -14.48
N ALA A 6 -8.91 -4.83 -14.84
CA ALA A 6 -8.01 -4.12 -13.93
C ALA A 6 -8.76 -3.37 -12.81
N ARG A 7 -10.08 -3.23 -12.97
CA ARG A 7 -11.01 -2.54 -12.07
C ARG A 7 -11.17 -3.25 -10.72
N THR A 8 -10.97 -4.58 -10.70
CA THR A 8 -11.18 -5.41 -9.50
C THR A 8 -9.85 -5.92 -8.93
N LEU A 9 -8.83 -6.13 -9.77
CA LEU A 9 -7.50 -6.59 -9.35
C LEU A 9 -6.69 -5.49 -8.63
N SER A 10 -7.02 -4.21 -8.84
CA SER A 10 -6.21 -3.10 -8.36
C SER A 10 -6.33 -2.81 -6.86
N GLN A 11 -7.32 -3.33 -6.15
CA GLN A 11 -7.43 -3.09 -4.70
C GLN A 11 -6.69 -4.17 -3.92
N ASP A 12 -7.01 -5.44 -4.14
CA ASP A 12 -6.42 -6.56 -3.41
C ASP A 12 -4.90 -6.64 -3.61
N ALA A 13 -4.43 -6.51 -4.85
CA ALA A 13 -3.00 -6.45 -5.14
C ALA A 13 -2.31 -5.26 -4.44
N GLN A 14 -2.95 -4.08 -4.38
CA GLN A 14 -2.40 -2.94 -3.64
C GLN A 14 -2.45 -3.16 -2.12
N HIS A 15 -3.40 -3.94 -1.60
CA HIS A 15 -3.46 -4.31 -0.19
C HIS A 15 -2.31 -5.25 0.18
N GLU A 16 -2.02 -6.25 -0.66
CA GLU A 16 -0.89 -7.15 -0.47
C GLU A 16 0.43 -6.41 -0.48
N VAL A 17 0.65 -5.54 -1.48
CA VAL A 17 1.86 -4.71 -1.59
C VAL A 17 2.02 -3.82 -0.35
N ARG A 18 0.95 -3.14 0.09
CA ARG A 18 0.96 -2.32 1.32
C ARG A 18 1.36 -3.14 2.56
N ARG A 19 0.74 -4.31 2.72
CA ARG A 19 1.02 -5.21 3.86
C ARG A 19 2.47 -5.68 3.84
N GLN A 20 3.00 -6.01 2.66
CA GLN A 20 4.39 -6.43 2.48
C GLN A 20 5.36 -5.30 2.82
N SER A 21 5.09 -4.06 2.37
CA SER A 21 5.90 -2.89 2.73
C SER A 21 5.97 -2.65 4.23
N ILE A 22 4.84 -2.73 4.94
CA ILE A 22 4.83 -2.55 6.41
C ILE A 22 5.53 -3.71 7.11
N LYS A 23 5.36 -4.95 6.66
CA LYS A 23 6.08 -6.10 7.22
C LYS A 23 7.59 -5.95 7.08
N LEU A 24 8.08 -5.48 5.93
CA LEU A 24 9.50 -5.20 5.73
C LEU A 24 9.98 -4.05 6.62
N HIS A 25 9.17 -3.00 6.78
CA HIS A 25 9.49 -1.90 7.69
C HIS A 25 9.62 -2.37 9.15
N LEU A 26 8.69 -3.22 9.62
CA LEU A 26 8.73 -3.81 10.95
C LEU A 26 9.93 -4.76 11.16
N LYS A 27 10.46 -5.34 10.08
CA LYS A 27 11.72 -6.10 10.10
C LYS A 27 12.97 -5.21 10.15
N GLY A 28 12.83 -3.88 10.13
CA GLY A 28 13.95 -2.93 10.18
C GLY A 28 14.49 -2.51 8.80
N TYR A 29 13.81 -2.85 7.71
CA TYR A 29 14.25 -2.44 6.37
C TYR A 29 14.02 -0.94 6.15
N GLY A 30 14.97 -0.31 5.45
CA GLY A 30 14.88 1.11 5.07
C GLY A 30 13.83 1.36 3.99
N ARG A 31 13.22 2.55 4.02
CA ARG A 31 12.12 2.94 3.09
C ARG A 31 12.49 2.82 1.62
N THR A 32 13.75 3.10 1.25
CA THR A 32 14.25 2.98 -0.13
C THR A 32 14.30 1.52 -0.58
N LYS A 33 14.89 0.64 0.24
CA LYS A 33 14.97 -0.79 -0.07
C LYS A 33 13.59 -1.45 -0.18
N ILE A 34 12.64 -1.03 0.66
CA ILE A 34 11.25 -1.49 0.59
C ILE A 34 10.60 -1.06 -0.73
N ALA A 35 10.88 0.17 -1.17
CA ALA A 35 10.34 0.74 -2.40
C ALA A 35 10.81 -0.03 -3.64
N GLU A 36 12.10 -0.41 -3.66
CA GLU A 36 12.69 -1.25 -4.71
C GLU A 36 12.13 -2.68 -4.68
N GLU A 37 12.01 -3.29 -3.50
CA GLU A 37 11.52 -4.68 -3.35
C GLU A 37 10.08 -4.85 -3.83
N VAL A 38 9.24 -3.83 -3.64
CA VAL A 38 7.81 -3.89 -3.99
C VAL A 38 7.47 -3.11 -5.25
N ASP A 39 8.48 -2.62 -5.98
CA ASP A 39 8.36 -1.82 -7.21
C ASP A 39 7.38 -0.63 -7.07
N VAL A 40 7.55 0.17 -6.02
CA VAL A 40 6.77 1.40 -5.83
C VAL A 40 7.65 2.58 -5.53
N HIS A 41 7.14 3.78 -5.75
CA HIS A 41 7.87 4.99 -5.42
C HIS A 41 8.10 5.13 -3.90
N ARG A 42 9.30 5.54 -3.47
CA ARG A 42 9.67 5.76 -2.05
C ARG A 42 8.65 6.63 -1.30
N ASN A 43 8.11 7.65 -1.95
CA ASN A 43 7.11 8.55 -1.34
C ASN A 43 5.81 7.79 -0.98
N THR A 44 5.44 6.79 -1.78
CA THR A 44 4.28 5.93 -1.51
C THR A 44 4.51 5.10 -0.25
N VAL A 45 5.70 4.50 -0.11
CA VAL A 45 6.11 3.77 1.10
C VAL A 45 6.08 4.70 2.32
N SER A 46 6.61 5.92 2.22
CA SER A 46 6.57 6.91 3.30
C SER A 46 5.13 7.23 3.73
N LYS A 47 4.20 7.43 2.78
CA LYS A 47 2.78 7.66 3.09
C LYS A 47 2.14 6.47 3.80
N TRP A 48 2.49 5.25 3.41
CA TRP A 48 1.98 4.03 4.05
C TRP A 48 2.49 3.85 5.47
N ILE A 49 3.78 4.09 5.69
CA ILE A 49 4.39 4.04 7.03
C ILE A 49 3.74 5.09 7.93
N LYS A 50 3.63 6.35 7.47
CA LYS A 50 2.96 7.41 8.25
C LYS A 50 1.53 7.01 8.64
N ARG A 51 0.76 6.47 7.68
CA ARG A 51 -0.62 6.02 7.93
C ARG A 51 -0.68 4.84 8.91
N TYR A 52 0.31 3.96 8.87
CA TYR A 52 0.46 2.87 9.83
C TYR A 52 0.82 3.39 11.23
N GLU A 53 1.66 4.42 11.33
CA GLU A 53 1.99 5.08 12.62
C GLU A 53 0.75 5.78 13.21
N GLU A 54 -0.10 6.37 12.38
CA GLU A 54 -1.31 7.11 12.82
C GLU A 54 -2.48 6.20 13.22
N GLY A 55 -2.63 5.00 12.64
CA GLY A 55 -3.81 4.15 12.87
C GLY A 55 -3.61 2.64 12.67
N GLY A 56 -2.36 2.18 12.67
CA GLY A 56 -1.98 0.78 12.55
C GLY A 56 -2.37 0.13 11.23
N MET A 57 -2.39 -1.21 11.20
CA MET A 57 -2.79 -1.97 10.01
C MET A 57 -4.22 -1.68 9.53
N LYS A 58 -5.12 -1.28 10.44
CA LYS A 58 -6.51 -0.92 10.11
C LYS A 58 -6.59 0.34 9.25
N ALA A 59 -5.70 1.30 9.45
CA ALA A 59 -5.64 2.53 8.63
C ALA A 59 -5.05 2.29 7.23
N LEU A 60 -4.25 1.23 7.07
CA LEU A 60 -3.63 0.82 5.81
C LEU A 60 -4.58 0.03 4.91
N ALA A 61 -5.59 -0.64 5.48
CA ALA A 61 -6.68 -1.19 4.72
C ALA A 61 -7.34 -0.04 3.95
N VAL A 62 -7.29 -0.08 2.62
CA VAL A 62 -7.91 0.92 1.74
C VAL A 62 -9.33 1.13 2.21
N ARG A 63 -9.57 2.27 2.88
CA ARG A 63 -10.92 2.80 2.92
C ARG A 63 -11.27 3.04 1.47
N LYS A 64 -12.23 2.24 0.98
CA LYS A 64 -12.92 2.43 -0.30
C LYS A 64 -13.04 3.93 -0.49
N ARG A 65 -12.33 4.47 -1.48
CA ARG A 65 -12.24 5.91 -1.70
C ARG A 65 -13.65 6.36 -2.09
N GLY A 66 -14.46 6.76 -1.12
CA GLY A 66 -15.66 7.53 -1.37
C GLY A 66 -15.18 8.90 -1.79
N ALA A 67 -15.24 9.18 -3.09
CA ALA A 67 -15.43 10.55 -3.50
C ALA A 67 -16.85 10.92 -3.03
N GLU A 68 -16.96 11.42 -1.81
CA GLU A 68 -17.98 12.42 -1.52
C GLU A 68 -17.46 13.70 -2.17
N LEU A 69 -17.83 13.87 -3.44
CA LEU A 69 -17.89 15.18 -4.07
C LEU A 69 -18.99 15.93 -3.31
N GLY A 70 -18.58 16.85 -2.44
CA GLY A 70 -19.39 17.99 -2.02
C GLY A 70 -19.00 19.19 -2.86
#